data_AF-A0A5B9W647-F1
#
_entry.id   AF-A0A5B9W647-F1
#
_cell.length_a   1.000
_cell.length_b   1.000
_cell.length_c   1.000
_cell.angle_alpha   90.00
_cell.angle_beta   90.00
_cell.angle_gamma   90.00
#
_symmetry.space_group_name_H-M   'P 1'
#
loop_
_entity.id
_entity.type
_entity.pdbx_description
1 polymer ?
#
loop_
_entity_poly.entity_id
_entity_poly.type
_entity_poly.pdbx_seq_one_letter_code
_entity_poly.pdbx_strand_id
1 'polypeptide(L)'
;MRRALIIILGLLVALVAAFVGLQLLLLADNRLHGPYVTWYNAECQRLADEAHLVGRPEAEIVAVLGPPSFVYDLDSEPGVVRRTYNYAAAGIPFSKFQVHCRDGIVAGLEQFDD
;
A
#
# COMPACT_ATOMS: atom_id res chain seq x y z
N MET A 1 -24.88 33.71 26.99
CA MET A 1 -25.49 32.46 26.46
C MET A 1 -25.66 32.48 24.94
N ARG A 2 -26.35 33.46 24.32
CA ARG A 2 -26.60 33.50 22.86
C ARG A 2 -25.34 33.48 21.97
N ARG A 3 -24.27 34.18 22.36
CA ARG A 3 -22.98 34.19 21.63
C ARG A 3 -22.26 32.83 21.66
N ALA A 4 -22.27 32.15 22.81
CA ALA A 4 -21.67 30.83 22.96
C ALA A 4 -22.40 29.79 22.10
N LEU A 5 -23.73 29.84 22.04
CA LEU A 5 -24.53 28.95 21.20
C LEU A 5 -24.21 29.14 19.70
N ILE A 6 -24.05 30.39 19.24
CA ILE A 6 -23.70 30.69 17.84
C ILE A 6 -22.31 30.14 17.50
N ILE A 7 -21.33 30.30 18.39
CA ILE A 7 -19.96 29.79 18.19
C ILE A 7 -19.97 28.26 18.11
N ILE A 8 -20.65 27.59 19.04
CA ILE A 8 -20.75 26.12 19.06
C ILE A 8 -21.42 25.61 17.78
N LEU A 9 -22.51 26.25 17.35
CA LEU A 9 -23.20 25.86 16.11
C LEU A 9 -22.32 26.06 14.88
N GLY A 10 -21.58 27.18 14.80
CA GLY A 10 -20.64 27.44 13.72
C GLY A 10 -19.52 26.40 13.65
N LEU A 11 -18.94 26.02 14.79
CA LEU A 11 -17.91 24.97 14.86
C LEU A 11 -18.47 23.61 14.42
N LEU A 12 -19.69 23.29 14.83
CA LEU A 12 -20.33 22.02 14.48
C LEU A 12 -20.60 21.93 12.96
N VAL A 13 -21.06 23.03 12.35
CA VAL A 13 -21.24 23.11 10.89
C VAL A 13 -19.90 22.98 10.17
N ALA A 14 -18.86 23.66 10.63
CA ALA A 14 -17.52 23.56 10.03
C ALA A 14 -16.96 22.13 10.12
N LEU A 15 -17.15 21.46 11.27
CA LEU A 15 -16.72 20.08 11.47
C LEU A 15 -17.45 19.12 10.53
N VAL A 16 -18.77 19.27 10.39
CA VAL A 16 -19.57 18.45 9.47
C VAL A 16 -19.14 18.68 8.03
N ALA A 17 -18.93 19.94 7.63
CA ALA A 17 -18.46 20.27 6.27
C ALA A 17 -17.07 19.69 5.99
N ALA A 18 -16.14 19.77 6.95
CA ALA A 18 -14.81 19.18 6.83
C ALA A 18 -14.87 17.64 6.71
N PHE A 19 -15.73 17.00 7.52
CA PHE A 19 -15.93 15.55 7.45
C PHE A 19 -16.48 15.12 6.10
N VAL A 20 -17.55 15.76 5.61
CA VAL A 20 -18.13 15.47 4.29
C VAL A 20 -17.12 15.72 3.18
N GLY A 21 -16.37 16.83 3.24
CA GLY A 21 -15.32 17.14 2.29
C GLY A 21 -14.24 16.06 2.25
N LEU A 22 -13.77 15.59 3.40
CA LEU A 22 -12.81 14.49 3.50
C LEU A 22 -13.34 13.20 2.86
N GLN A 23 -14.60 12.82 3.13
CA GLN A 23 -15.21 11.63 2.54
C GLN A 23 -15.30 11.72 1.02
N LEU A 24 -15.64 12.90 0.48
CA LEU A 24 -15.68 13.12 -0.97
C LEU A 24 -14.30 13.06 -1.61
N LEU A 25 -13.26 13.57 -0.93
CA LEU A 25 -11.88 13.46 -1.40
C LEU A 25 -11.41 12.01 -1.45
N LEU A 26 -11.66 11.22 -0.40
CA LEU A 26 -11.33 9.79 -0.37
C LEU A 26 -12.07 9.02 -1.46
N LEU A 27 -13.36 9.31 -1.67
CA LEU A 27 -14.14 8.67 -2.74
C LEU A 27 -13.60 9.02 -4.14
N ALA A 28 -13.20 10.28 -4.35
CA ALA A 28 -12.61 10.72 -5.61
C ALA A 28 -11.26 10.04 -5.85
N ASP A 29 -10.41 9.95 -4.82
CA ASP A 29 -9.13 9.26 -4.87
C ASP A 29 -9.30 7.79 -5.25
N ASN A 30 -10.18 7.06 -4.55
CA ASN A 30 -10.47 5.66 -4.85
C ASN A 30 -11.01 5.44 -6.26
N ARG A 31 -11.84 6.37 -6.78
CA ARG A 31 -12.35 6.24 -8.16
C ARG A 31 -11.32 6.53 -9.23
N LEU A 32 -10.42 7.48 -8.98
CA LEU A 32 -9.40 7.89 -9.94
C LEU A 32 -8.20 6.94 -9.94
N HIS A 33 -7.74 6.56 -8.76
CA HIS A 33 -6.52 5.79 -8.57
C HIS A 33 -6.79 4.30 -8.33
N GLY A 34 -7.89 3.95 -7.67
CA GLY A 34 -8.22 2.56 -7.30
C GLY A 34 -8.12 1.57 -8.46
N PRO A 35 -8.76 1.81 -9.63
CA PRO A 35 -8.65 0.89 -10.76
C PRO A 35 -7.22 0.66 -11.24
N TYR A 36 -6.37 1.70 -11.18
CA TYR A 36 -4.98 1.60 -11.57
C TYR A 36 -4.15 0.87 -10.51
N VAL A 37 -4.41 1.10 -9.22
CA VAL A 37 -3.81 0.34 -8.11
C VAL A 37 -4.12 -1.14 -8.22
N THR A 38 -5.40 -1.50 -8.40
CA THR A 38 -5.84 -2.89 -8.57
C THR A 38 -5.17 -3.53 -9.77
N TRP A 39 -5.13 -2.83 -10.92
CA TRP A 39 -4.45 -3.35 -12.11
C TRP A 39 -2.95 -3.56 -11.86
N TYR A 40 -2.26 -2.60 -11.23
CA TYR A 40 -0.83 -2.68 -10.97
C TYR A 40 -0.48 -3.83 -10.03
N ASN A 41 -1.21 -3.96 -8.91
CA ASN A 41 -1.04 -5.06 -7.96
C ASN A 41 -1.32 -6.42 -8.62
N ALA A 42 -2.39 -6.53 -9.40
CA ALA A 42 -2.74 -7.74 -10.13
C ALA A 42 -1.67 -8.11 -11.17
N GLU A 43 -1.08 -7.12 -11.84
CA GLU A 43 0.02 -7.35 -12.79
C GLU A 43 1.29 -7.84 -12.08
N CYS A 44 1.66 -7.23 -10.94
CA CYS A 44 2.75 -7.73 -10.11
C CYS A 44 2.51 -9.17 -9.63
N GLN A 45 1.30 -9.47 -9.17
CA GLN A 45 0.92 -10.82 -8.76
C GLN A 45 1.02 -11.80 -9.94
N ARG A 46 0.46 -11.45 -11.09
CA ARG A 46 0.50 -12.29 -12.31
C ARG A 46 1.94 -12.62 -12.70
N LEU A 47 2.83 -11.62 -12.74
CA LEU A 47 4.24 -11.81 -13.05
C LEU A 47 4.94 -12.72 -12.02
N ALA A 48 4.65 -12.52 -10.73
CA ALA A 48 5.22 -13.36 -9.67
C ALA A 48 4.73 -14.81 -9.76
N ASP A 49 3.45 -15.03 -10.07
CA ASP A 49 2.85 -16.35 -10.21
C ASP A 49 3.38 -17.11 -11.43
N GLU A 50 3.49 -16.42 -12.58
CA GLU A 50 4.06 -16.98 -13.81
C GLU A 50 5.53 -17.38 -13.65
N ALA A 51 6.28 -16.63 -12.85
CA ALA A 51 7.66 -16.95 -12.51
C ALA A 51 7.79 -17.96 -11.37
N HIS A 52 6.69 -18.38 -10.75
CA HIS A 52 6.65 -19.19 -9.53
C HIS A 52 7.59 -18.64 -8.45
N LEU A 53 7.49 -17.34 -8.16
CA LEU A 53 8.47 -16.61 -7.36
C LEU A 53 8.60 -17.13 -5.92
N VAL A 54 7.53 -17.65 -5.33
CA VAL A 54 7.56 -18.24 -3.97
C VAL A 54 8.47 -19.47 -3.95
N GLY A 55 9.41 -19.49 -3.01
CA GLY A 55 10.45 -20.52 -2.89
C GLY A 55 11.68 -20.26 -3.77
N ARG A 56 11.69 -19.21 -4.60
CA ARG A 56 12.86 -18.81 -5.40
C ARG A 56 13.81 -17.91 -4.58
N PRO A 57 15.09 -17.79 -5.00
CA PRO A 57 16.03 -16.86 -4.40
C PRO A 57 15.59 -15.39 -4.52
N GLU A 58 15.85 -14.58 -3.49
CA GLU A 58 15.51 -13.14 -3.49
C GLU A 58 16.16 -12.35 -4.63
N ALA A 59 17.30 -12.84 -5.15
CA ALA A 59 18.01 -12.24 -6.27
C ALA A 59 17.20 -12.22 -7.58
N GLU A 60 16.18 -13.08 -7.71
CA GLU A 60 15.34 -13.16 -8.91
C GLU A 60 14.21 -12.12 -8.93
N ILE A 61 13.86 -11.53 -7.78
CA ILE A 61 12.72 -10.62 -7.62
C ILE A 61 12.80 -9.45 -8.61
N VAL A 62 13.96 -8.78 -8.68
CA VAL A 62 14.15 -7.60 -9.54
C VAL A 62 14.10 -7.95 -11.03
N ALA A 63 14.51 -9.17 -11.40
CA ALA A 63 14.44 -9.63 -12.78
C ALA A 63 12.99 -9.90 -13.21
N VAL A 64 12.12 -10.32 -12.29
CA VAL A 64 10.71 -10.65 -12.55
C VAL A 64 9.81 -9.42 -12.46
N LEU A 65 9.94 -8.65 -11.38
CA LEU A 65 9.02 -7.55 -11.05
C LEU A 65 9.59 -6.16 -11.35
N GLY A 66 10.87 -6.08 -11.75
CA GLY A 66 11.58 -4.82 -11.87
C GLY A 66 12.03 -4.25 -10.52
N PRO A 67 12.55 -3.02 -10.51
CA PRO A 67 13.07 -2.39 -9.31
C PRO A 67 11.94 -2.09 -8.31
N PRO A 68 12.11 -2.44 -7.02
CA PRO A 68 11.14 -2.09 -5.98
C PRO A 68 11.13 -0.59 -5.71
N SER A 69 10.02 -0.08 -5.19
CA SER A 69 9.91 1.30 -4.71
C SER A 69 10.74 1.51 -3.44
N PHE A 70 10.75 0.52 -2.55
CA PHE A 70 11.61 0.51 -1.36
C PHE A 70 11.82 -0.92 -0.85
N VAL A 71 12.93 -1.11 -0.13
CA VAL A 71 13.28 -2.38 0.52
C VAL A 71 13.56 -2.09 1.98
N TYR A 72 13.05 -2.94 2.87
CA TYR A 72 13.31 -2.83 4.30
C TYR A 72 13.54 -4.19 4.93
N ASP A 73 14.44 -4.20 5.91
CA ASP A 73 14.76 -5.38 6.71
C ASP A 73 13.91 -5.38 7.99
N LEU A 74 13.42 -6.56 8.38
CA LEU A 74 12.64 -6.78 9.58
C LEU A 74 13.46 -7.63 10.55
N ASP A 75 14.22 -6.97 11.42
CA ASP A 75 14.93 -7.62 12.52
C ASP A 75 13.91 -8.07 13.57
N SER A 76 13.37 -9.26 13.39
CA SER A 76 12.37 -9.84 14.29
C SER A 76 12.95 -10.94 15.16
N GLU A 77 13.95 -11.69 14.68
CA GLU A 77 14.52 -12.84 15.35
C GLU A 77 16.04 -12.94 15.14
N PRO A 78 16.84 -13.25 16.17
CA PRO A 78 18.29 -13.43 16.02
C PRO A 78 18.63 -14.53 15.02
N GLY A 79 19.41 -14.18 13.99
CA GLY A 79 19.88 -15.13 12.98
C GLY A 79 18.89 -15.42 11.84
N VAL A 80 17.71 -14.81 11.83
CA VAL A 80 16.76 -14.89 10.71
C VAL A 80 16.78 -13.57 9.96
N VAL A 81 17.13 -13.61 8.68
CA VAL A 81 17.11 -12.40 7.84
C VAL A 81 15.75 -12.30 7.18
N ARG A 82 14.93 -11.33 7.59
CA ARG A 82 13.66 -11.03 6.90
C ARG A 82 13.81 -9.72 6.15
N ARG A 83 13.45 -9.75 4.86
CA ARG A 83 13.50 -8.60 3.96
C ARG A 83 12.20 -8.49 3.21
N THR A 84 11.68 -7.28 3.07
CA THR A 84 10.48 -7.04 2.27
C THR A 84 10.79 -6.07 1.14
N TYR A 85 10.42 -6.47 -0.07
CA TYR A 85 10.47 -5.63 -1.27
C TYR A 85 9.06 -5.09 -1.50
N ASN A 86 8.93 -3.77 -1.56
CA ASN A 86 7.65 -3.10 -1.73
C ASN A 86 7.57 -2.45 -3.10
N TYR A 87 6.46 -2.71 -3.79
CA TYR A 87 6.12 -2.22 -5.12
C TYR A 87 4.87 -1.35 -5.00
N ALA A 88 5.05 -0.06 -5.24
CA ALA A 88 3.97 0.92 -5.22
C ALA A 88 3.80 1.57 -6.59
N ALA A 89 2.55 1.67 -7.05
CA ALA A 89 2.21 2.40 -8.25
C ALA A 89 2.67 3.86 -8.13
N ALA A 90 3.28 4.39 -9.20
CA ALA A 90 3.90 5.72 -9.17
C ALA A 90 2.87 6.81 -8.79
N GLY A 91 3.22 7.59 -7.77
CA GLY A 91 2.38 8.69 -7.30
C GLY A 91 1.20 8.28 -6.43
N ILE A 92 1.03 6.99 -6.11
CA ILE A 92 -0.08 6.49 -5.29
C ILE A 92 0.47 5.82 -4.03
N PRO A 93 0.51 6.52 -2.88
CA PRO A 93 1.24 6.08 -1.68
C PRO A 93 0.67 4.85 -0.98
N PHE A 94 -0.53 4.39 -1.37
CA PHE A 94 -1.23 3.26 -0.75
C PHE A 94 -1.30 2.00 -1.63
N SER A 95 -1.00 2.11 -2.93
CA SER A 95 -0.77 0.93 -3.77
C SER A 95 0.43 0.17 -3.24
N LYS A 96 0.23 -1.06 -2.79
CA LYS A 96 1.32 -1.89 -2.27
C LYS A 96 1.14 -3.34 -2.70
N PHE A 97 2.11 -3.82 -3.47
CA PHE A 97 2.42 -5.23 -3.60
C PHE A 97 3.73 -5.50 -2.85
N GLN A 98 3.76 -6.53 -2.00
CA GLN A 98 4.90 -6.85 -1.17
C GLN A 98 5.41 -8.26 -1.43
N VAL A 99 6.73 -8.40 -1.52
CA VAL A 99 7.41 -9.69 -1.57
C VAL A 99 8.19 -9.86 -0.28
N HIS A 100 7.79 -10.85 0.52
CA HIS A 100 8.45 -11.17 1.78
C HIS A 100 9.50 -12.25 1.56
N CYS A 101 10.71 -11.96 2.00
CA CYS A 101 11.85 -12.86 1.95
C CYS A 101 12.24 -13.29 3.35
N ARG A 102 12.65 -14.54 3.47
CA ARG A 102 13.23 -15.11 4.69
C ARG A 102 14.46 -15.89 4.29
N ASP A 103 15.59 -15.54 4.90
CA ASP A 103 16.88 -16.21 4.71
C ASP A 103 17.29 -16.29 3.22
N GLY A 104 17.05 -15.20 2.47
CA GLY A 104 17.36 -15.07 1.05
C GLY A 104 16.41 -15.79 0.09
N ILE A 105 15.30 -16.34 0.59
CA ILE A 105 14.27 -17.03 -0.19
C ILE A 105 12.94 -16.28 -0.09
N VAL A 106 12.21 -16.19 -1.19
CA VAL A 106 10.85 -15.63 -1.20
C VAL A 106 9.91 -16.56 -0.44
N ALA A 107 9.40 -16.07 0.69
CA ALA A 107 8.52 -16.81 1.58
C ALA A 107 7.03 -16.57 1.26
N GLY A 108 6.69 -15.39 0.73
CA GLY A 108 5.30 -15.04 0.45
C GLY A 108 5.14 -13.75 -0.32
N LEU A 109 3.92 -13.56 -0.83
CA LEU A 109 3.48 -12.39 -1.59
C LEU A 109 2.24 -11.83 -0.87
N GLU A 110 2.12 -10.51 -0.81
CA GLU A 110 0.98 -9.84 -0.21
C GLU A 110 0.51 -8.69 -1.10
N GLN A 111 -0.80 -8.63 -1.34
CA GLN A 111 -1.47 -7.53 -2.03
C GLN A 111 -2.25 -6.70 -1.03
N PHE A 112 -2.10 -5.38 -1.12
CA PHE A 112 -2.97 -4.43 -0.45
C PHE A 112 -3.85 -3.81 -1.53
N ASP A 113 -5.02 -4.41 -1.72
CA ASP A 113 -6.09 -3.86 -2.53
C ASP A 113 -7.01 -3.06 -1.59
N ASP A 114 -7.09 -1.75 -1.83
CA ASP A 114 -7.93 -0.80 -1.08
C ASP A 114 -9.44 -1.06 -1.28
#